data_AF-A0A5C5UEN6-F1
#
_entry.id   AF-A0A5C5UEN6-F1
#
_cell.length_a   1.000
_cell.length_b   1.000
_cell.length_c   1.000
_cell.angle_alpha   90.00
_cell.angle_beta   90.00
_cell.angle_gamma   90.00
#
_symmetry.space_group_name_H-M   'P 1'
#
loop_
_entity.id
_entity.type
_entity.pdbx_description
1 polymer ?
#
loop_
_entity_poly.entity_id
_entity_poly.type
_entity_poly.pdbx_seq_one_letter_code
_entity_poly.pdbx_strand_id
1 'polypeptide(L)'
;MQKSYPSDALEVFALASPGIDAYAAYDAMHDAVSTLKAAYLRRLLYAEHPEAEKQCEMRLAQLEHMHRSVDLTNVEGLLGVARTAIDELAAIGGLGGGETR
;
A
#
# COMPACT_ATOMS: atom_id res chain seq x y z
N MET A 1 -17.08 -37.78 -4.09
CA MET A 1 -16.02 -37.15 -4.91
C MET A 1 -15.68 -35.82 -4.28
N GLN A 2 -14.59 -35.76 -3.50
CA GLN A 2 -14.07 -34.55 -2.88
C GLN A 2 -13.46 -33.66 -3.96
N LYS A 3 -13.87 -32.39 -4.01
CA LYS A 3 -13.23 -31.36 -4.84
C LYS A 3 -12.03 -30.81 -4.05
N SER A 4 -10.82 -31.20 -4.43
CA SER A 4 -9.61 -30.50 -3.98
C SER A 4 -9.48 -29.22 -4.80
N TYR A 5 -9.46 -28.08 -4.11
CA TYR A 5 -8.96 -26.82 -4.66
C TYR A 5 -7.44 -26.83 -4.54
N PRO A 6 -6.66 -26.51 -5.59
CA PRO A 6 -5.26 -26.18 -5.39
C PRO A 6 -5.17 -24.79 -4.74
N SER A 7 -4.26 -24.71 -3.78
CA SER A 7 -3.89 -23.50 -3.04
C SER A 7 -3.22 -22.46 -3.95
N ASP A 8 -4.01 -21.59 -4.60
CA ASP A 8 -3.50 -20.46 -5.39
C ASP A 8 -3.16 -19.22 -4.53
N ALA A 9 -2.67 -19.43 -3.31
CA ALA A 9 -2.10 -18.35 -2.50
C ALA A 9 -0.60 -18.10 -2.79
N LEU A 10 0.00 -18.87 -3.71
CA LEU A 10 1.43 -18.83 -4.02
C LEU A 10 1.76 -18.42 -5.47
N GLU A 11 0.75 -18.17 -6.33
CA GLU A 11 0.98 -17.76 -7.72
C GLU A 11 1.11 -16.25 -7.94
N VAL A 12 1.16 -15.44 -6.88
CA VAL A 12 1.35 -13.97 -7.03
C VAL A 12 2.78 -13.61 -7.47
N PHE A 13 3.73 -14.55 -7.49
CA PHE A 13 5.13 -14.30 -7.85
C PHE A 13 5.56 -14.84 -9.22
N ALA A 14 4.65 -15.36 -10.04
CA ALA A 14 5.00 -16.04 -11.30
C ALA A 14 4.62 -15.24 -12.56
N LEU A 15 4.99 -13.96 -12.68
CA LEU A 15 4.81 -13.23 -13.94
C LEU A 15 5.99 -12.32 -14.30
N ALA A 16 7.20 -12.88 -14.26
CA ALA A 16 8.36 -12.30 -14.95
C ALA A 16 8.19 -12.45 -16.48
N SER A 17 7.40 -11.57 -17.07
CA SER A 17 7.39 -11.28 -18.49
C SER A 17 7.55 -9.76 -18.63
N PRO A 18 8.57 -9.26 -19.36
CA PRO A 18 9.05 -7.89 -19.21
C PRO A 18 8.05 -6.78 -19.60
N GLY A 19 6.89 -7.12 -20.18
CA GLY A 19 5.77 -6.18 -20.39
C GLY A 19 4.63 -6.28 -19.36
N ILE A 20 4.53 -7.40 -18.65
CA ILE A 20 3.53 -7.66 -17.59
C ILE A 20 4.04 -7.14 -16.24
N ASP A 21 5.36 -7.15 -16.01
CA ASP A 21 6.00 -6.72 -14.76
C ASP A 21 5.75 -5.25 -14.40
N ALA A 22 5.74 -4.34 -15.37
CA ALA A 22 5.56 -2.90 -15.10
C ALA A 22 4.12 -2.54 -14.72
N TYR A 23 3.13 -3.15 -15.39
CA TYR A 23 1.72 -2.98 -15.04
C TYR A 23 1.40 -3.58 -13.67
N ALA A 24 1.88 -4.80 -13.39
CA ALA A 24 1.69 -5.43 -12.09
C ALA A 24 2.36 -4.63 -10.95
N ALA A 25 3.56 -4.10 -11.18
CA ALA A 25 4.25 -3.24 -10.22
C ALA A 25 3.52 -1.90 -10.01
N TYR A 26 2.97 -1.31 -11.06
CA TYR A 26 2.13 -0.12 -10.94
C TYR A 26 0.86 -0.40 -10.13
N ASP A 27 0.15 -1.49 -10.42
CA ASP A 27 -1.06 -1.85 -9.69
C ASP A 27 -0.77 -2.09 -8.21
N ALA A 28 0.30 -2.81 -7.88
CA ALA A 28 0.73 -3.04 -6.50
C ALA A 28 1.08 -1.72 -5.78
N MET A 29 1.78 -0.82 -6.46
CA MET A 29 2.11 0.52 -5.94
C MET A 29 0.86 1.36 -5.73
N HIS A 30 -0.05 1.38 -6.72
CA HIS A 30 -1.28 2.13 -6.67
C HIS A 30 -2.20 1.64 -5.55
N ASP A 31 -2.34 0.32 -5.38
CA ASP A 31 -3.17 -0.28 -4.33
C ASP A 31 -2.61 0.03 -2.92
N ALA A 32 -1.31 -0.13 -2.73
CA ALA A 32 -0.65 0.17 -1.46
C ALA A 32 -0.77 1.67 -1.09
N VAL A 33 -0.50 2.57 -2.05
CA VAL A 33 -0.61 4.02 -1.84
C VAL A 33 -2.07 4.44 -1.60
N SER A 34 -3.03 3.87 -2.33
CA SER A 34 -4.46 4.14 -2.14
C SER A 34 -4.95 3.69 -0.77
N THR A 35 -4.51 2.51 -0.33
CA THR A 35 -4.84 1.98 1.00
C THR A 35 -4.22 2.84 2.10
N LEU A 36 -2.97 3.27 1.94
CA LEU A 36 -2.30 4.18 2.88
C LEU A 36 -3.01 5.55 2.94
N LYS A 37 -3.41 6.09 1.79
CA LYS A 37 -4.21 7.32 1.71
C LYS A 37 -5.52 7.17 2.50
N ALA A 38 -6.23 6.07 2.33
CA ALA A 38 -7.46 5.80 3.07
C ALA A 38 -7.22 5.68 4.58
N ALA A 39 -6.12 5.05 5.00
CA ALA A 39 -5.74 4.96 6.41
C ALA A 39 -5.46 6.34 7.03
N TYR A 40 -4.76 7.22 6.31
CA TYR A 40 -4.53 8.60 6.75
C TYR A 40 -5.79 9.44 6.82
N LEU A 41 -6.67 9.34 5.82
CA LEU A 41 -7.98 9.99 5.85
C LEU A 41 -8.81 9.51 7.04
N ARG A 42 -8.78 8.21 7.35
CA ARG A 42 -9.44 7.67 8.54
C ARG A 42 -8.85 8.25 9.83
N ARG A 43 -7.52 8.36 9.93
CA ARG A 43 -6.87 8.99 11.09
C ARG A 43 -7.26 10.45 11.27
N LEU A 44 -7.38 11.21 10.19
CA LEU A 44 -7.86 12.60 10.23
C LEU A 44 -9.26 12.71 10.85
N LEU A 45 -10.17 11.81 10.49
CA LEU A 45 -11.53 11.80 11.05
C LEU A 45 -11.57 11.57 12.57
N TYR A 46 -10.54 10.92 13.13
CA TYR A 46 -10.42 10.62 14.55
C TYR A 46 -9.27 11.39 15.22
N ALA A 47 -8.70 12.40 14.56
CA ALA A 47 -7.60 13.17 15.12
C ALA A 47 -8.12 14.10 16.23
N GLU A 48 -7.67 13.87 17.46
CA GLU A 48 -8.07 14.69 18.61
C GLU A 48 -7.17 15.93 18.79
N HIS A 49 -6.04 15.97 18.08
CA HIS A 49 -5.04 17.03 18.18
C HIS A 49 -4.68 17.63 16.81
N PRO A 50 -4.60 18.97 16.71
CA PRO A 50 -4.32 19.67 15.45
C PRO A 50 -2.93 19.34 14.87
N GLU A 51 -1.99 18.91 15.70
CA GLU A 51 -0.67 18.47 15.24
C GLU A 51 -0.73 17.14 14.50
N ALA A 52 -1.53 16.18 15.00
CA ALA A 52 -1.76 14.91 14.34
C ALA A 52 -2.52 15.09 13.02
N GLU A 53 -3.44 16.06 12.98
CA GLU A 53 -4.15 16.48 11.78
C GLU A 53 -3.17 16.97 10.70
N LYS A 54 -2.36 17.99 11.02
CA LYS A 54 -1.34 18.52 10.10
C LYS A 54 -0.34 17.47 9.61
N GLN A 55 0.07 16.55 10.49
CA GLN A 55 0.96 15.45 10.10
C GLN A 55 0.30 14.54 9.07
N CYS A 56 -0.96 14.17 9.25
CA CYS A 56 -1.69 13.34 8.28
C CYS A 56 -1.91 14.09 6.96
N GLU A 57 -2.26 15.37 6.99
CA GLU A 57 -2.39 16.20 5.78
C GLU A 57 -1.07 16.29 5.00
N MET A 58 0.05 16.48 5.69
CA MET A 58 1.38 16.52 5.08
C MET A 58 1.74 15.19 4.40
N ARG A 59 1.45 14.07 5.07
CA ARG A 59 1.68 12.72 4.53
C ARG A 59 0.81 12.46 3.30
N LEU A 60 -0.46 12.87 3.33
CA LEU A 60 -1.35 12.79 2.17
C LEU A 60 -0.81 13.58 0.97
N ALA A 61 -0.36 14.81 1.19
CA ALA A 61 0.22 15.64 0.14
C ALA A 61 1.49 15.02 -0.46
N GLN A 62 2.34 14.40 0.38
CA GLN A 62 3.53 13.67 -0.08
C GLN A 62 3.16 12.45 -0.95
N LEU A 63 2.17 11.67 -0.55
CA LEU A 63 1.69 10.52 -1.33
C LEU A 63 1.13 10.95 -2.68
N GLU A 64 0.36 12.03 -2.73
CA GLU A 64 -0.19 12.56 -3.98
C GLU A 64 0.87 13.14 -4.90
N HIS A 65 1.93 13.74 -4.34
CA HIS A 65 3.07 14.20 -5.14
C HIS A 65 3.82 13.01 -5.72
N MET A 66 4.16 12.03 -4.88
CA MET A 66 4.85 10.80 -5.28
C MET A 66 4.10 10.05 -6.39
N HIS A 67 2.78 9.88 -6.23
CA HIS A 67 1.95 9.20 -7.23
C HIS A 67 1.93 9.93 -8.58
N ARG A 68 2.02 11.27 -8.59
CA ARG A 68 2.07 12.07 -9.83
C ARG A 68 3.44 12.09 -10.49
N SER A 69 4.51 11.91 -9.72
CA SER A 69 5.89 12.00 -10.20
C SER A 69 6.53 10.64 -10.50
N VAL A 70 5.82 9.54 -10.30
CA VAL A 70 6.39 8.20 -10.44
C VAL A 70 6.67 7.87 -11.90
N ASP A 71 7.87 7.37 -12.18
CA ASP A 71 8.23 6.86 -13.50
C ASP A 71 7.63 5.45 -13.67
N LEU A 72 6.61 5.34 -14.54
CA LEU A 72 5.89 4.09 -14.81
C LEU A 72 6.78 3.02 -15.48
N THR A 73 7.92 3.41 -16.03
CA THR A 73 8.88 2.47 -16.64
C THR A 73 9.86 1.89 -15.62
N ASN A 74 9.94 2.48 -14.43
CA ASN A 74 10.83 2.04 -13.36
C ASN A 74 10.15 1.06 -12.40
N VAL A 75 10.16 -0.23 -12.78
CA VAL A 75 9.56 -1.33 -12.01
C VAL A 75 10.09 -1.40 -10.57
N GLU A 76 11.41 -1.28 -10.37
CA GLU A 76 12.01 -1.32 -9.02
C GLU A 76 11.56 -0.12 -8.18
N GLY A 77 11.46 1.06 -8.79
CA GLY A 77 10.94 2.27 -8.14
C GLY A 77 9.49 2.09 -7.69
N LEU A 78 8.63 1.55 -8.56
CA LEU A 78 7.23 1.26 -8.24
C LEU A 78 7.11 0.28 -7.06
N LEU A 79 7.85 -0.83 -7.10
CA LEU A 79 7.85 -1.81 -6.00
C LEU A 79 8.43 -1.25 -4.70
N GLY A 80 9.45 -0.38 -4.77
CA GLY A 80 10.01 0.31 -3.61
C GLY A 80 9.00 1.23 -2.92
N VAL A 81 8.20 1.96 -3.72
CA VAL A 81 7.10 2.79 -3.20
C VAL A 81 6.03 1.91 -2.57
N ALA A 82 5.61 0.83 -3.24
CA ALA A 82 4.62 -0.10 -2.71
C ALA A 82 5.03 -0.65 -1.34
N ARG A 83 6.29 -1.09 -1.22
CA ARG A 83 6.84 -1.62 0.04
C ARG A 83 6.87 -0.57 1.14
N THR A 84 7.31 0.64 0.84
CA THR A 84 7.33 1.76 1.81
C THR A 84 5.91 2.05 2.31
N ALA A 85 4.93 2.08 1.41
CA ALA A 85 3.53 2.31 1.78
C ALA A 85 2.97 1.18 2.66
N ILE A 86 3.32 -0.08 2.39
CA ILE A 86 2.95 -1.24 3.21
C ILE A 86 3.60 -1.17 4.61
N ASP A 87 4.89 -0.83 4.69
CA ASP A 87 5.60 -0.68 5.97
C ASP A 87 4.97 0.44 6.82
N GLU A 88 4.58 1.54 6.18
CA GLU A 88 3.90 2.67 6.84
C GLU A 88 2.47 2.30 7.27
N LEU A 89 1.73 1.56 6.45
CA LEU A 89 0.43 0.97 6.82
C LEU A 89 0.56 0.06 8.04
N ALA A 90 1.59 -0.79 8.08
CA ALA A 90 1.88 -1.64 9.22
C ALA A 90 2.22 -0.82 10.47
N ALA A 91 2.90 0.33 10.34
CA ALA A 91 3.13 1.23 11.45
C ALA A 91 1.85 1.94 11.94
N ILE A 92 0.91 2.24 11.04
CA ILE A 92 -0.40 2.80 11.39
C ILE A 92 -1.27 1.74 12.08
N GLY A 93 -1.30 0.51 11.56
CA GLY A 93 -2.06 -0.63 12.09
C GLY A 93 -1.40 -1.32 13.30
N GLY A 94 -0.10 -1.12 13.52
CA GLY A 94 0.69 -1.68 14.61
C GLY A 94 0.39 -1.08 15.99
N LEU A 95 -0.46 -0.05 16.06
CA LEU A 95 -1.20 0.36 17.26
C LEU A 95 -2.62 -0.22 17.24
N GLY A 96 -2.68 -1.53 17.00
CA GLY A 96 -3.88 -2.38 17.01
C GLY A 96 -3.50 -3.82 17.37
N GLY A 97 -2.64 -3.98 18.37
CA GLY A 97 -2.27 -5.29 18.90
C GLY A 97 -3.31 -5.84 19.85
N GLY A 98 -3.96 -6.95 19.47
CA GLY A 98 -4.43 -7.99 20.38
C GLY A 98 -5.83 -7.86 20.94
N GLU A 99 -6.79 -8.61 20.38
CA GLU A 99 -7.88 -9.27 21.12
C GLU A 99 -8.51 -10.38 20.25
N THR A 100 -7.83 -11.52 20.13
CA THR A 100 -8.54 -12.80 20.13
C THR A 100 -8.40 -13.37 21.53
N ARG A 101 -9.37 -13.04 22.36
CA ARG A 101 -9.80 -13.85 23.50
C ARG A 101 -10.45 -15.13 23.02
#